data_AF-A0A9D5QBP5-F1
#
_entry.id   AF-A0A9D5QBP5-F1
#
_cell.length_a   1.000
_cell.length_b   1.000
_cell.length_c   1.000
_cell.angle_alpha   90.00
_cell.angle_beta   90.00
_cell.angle_gamma   90.00
#
_symmetry.space_group_name_H-M   'P 1'
#
loop_
_entity.id
_entity.type
_entity.pdbx_description
1 polymer ?
#
loop_
_entity_poly.entity_id
_entity_poly.type
_entity_poly.pdbx_seq_one_letter_code
_entity_poly.pdbx_strand_id
1 'polypeptide(L)'
;MMTNIFRKKLPDGDSAAVSMSWDQFLLRRRFGPSDYGLYQGDTNPATFSLLSVFRPPCGKTTNDFIAIKFYRRKSINSNLDITDVYFDKNYIYVENATRLFYHETEWHRLEMLGSAPLGLTIRSIPSDAVVTMQGEAQGKTPLIIRTFTQPFAAIQVAKSGFCRRSVFTPLSPGSSRDITVVLPKKNDNTENRTRTLDKARNLCALAEYIDQIQDTLHKIRHSIDQDIGEWGIESALLTILHEHKSFKPSDEKKQYRSLKTWQTVNRLASNV
;
A
#
# COMPACT_ATOMS: atom_id res chain seq x y z
N MET A 1 15.20 -20.02 -5.02
CA MET A 1 15.89 -19.41 -6.18
C MET A 1 15.00 -18.32 -6.76
N MET A 2 15.33 -17.04 -6.57
CA MET A 2 14.54 -15.86 -7.00
C MET A 2 15.32 -14.92 -7.94
N THR A 3 16.20 -15.47 -8.78
CA THR A 3 17.30 -14.70 -9.40
C THR A 3 17.00 -14.04 -10.76
N ASN A 4 15.83 -14.24 -11.38
CA ASN A 4 15.63 -13.92 -12.81
C ASN A 4 15.08 -12.52 -13.16
N ILE A 5 15.14 -11.54 -12.25
CA ILE A 5 14.41 -10.27 -12.44
C ILE A 5 15.32 -9.06 -12.57
N PHE A 6 16.51 -9.14 -11.97
CA PHE A 6 17.46 -8.04 -11.93
C PHE A 6 18.44 -8.16 -13.10
N ARG A 7 18.31 -7.26 -14.08
CA ARG A 7 19.01 -7.38 -15.39
C ARG A 7 20.27 -6.53 -15.49
N LYS A 8 20.46 -5.55 -14.62
CA LYS A 8 21.54 -4.57 -14.74
C LYS A 8 22.18 -4.29 -13.38
N LYS A 9 23.46 -4.66 -13.22
CA LYS A 9 24.31 -4.14 -12.14
C LYS A 9 24.59 -2.67 -12.44
N LEU A 10 24.38 -1.77 -11.49
CA LEU A 10 24.76 -0.37 -11.61
C LEU A 10 26.29 -0.22 -11.41
N PRO A 11 26.95 0.77 -12.04
CA PRO A 11 28.39 0.97 -11.92
C PRO A 11 28.81 1.17 -10.46
N ASP A 12 29.94 0.58 -10.07
CA ASP A 12 30.50 0.77 -8.73
C ASP A 12 30.95 2.24 -8.58
N GLY A 13 30.37 2.98 -7.64
CA GLY A 13 30.74 4.38 -7.34
C GLY A 13 29.68 5.44 -7.65
N ASP A 14 28.65 5.13 -8.43
CA ASP A 14 27.51 6.03 -8.66
C ASP A 14 26.43 5.80 -7.59
N SER A 15 26.63 6.35 -6.40
CA SER A 15 25.54 6.61 -5.46
C SER A 15 24.76 7.87 -5.81
N ALA A 16 25.07 8.49 -6.96
CA ALA A 16 24.28 9.56 -7.56
C ALA A 16 22.80 9.16 -7.56
N ALA A 17 21.94 10.07 -7.12
CA ALA A 17 20.53 9.82 -6.83
C ALA A 17 19.88 8.96 -7.92
N VAL A 18 19.67 7.68 -7.62
CA VAL A 18 19.01 6.77 -8.56
C VAL A 18 17.54 7.19 -8.60
N SER A 19 17.13 7.78 -9.72
CA SER A 19 15.73 8.13 -9.95
C SER A 19 14.94 6.86 -10.24
N MET A 20 14.23 6.34 -9.23
CA MET A 20 13.32 5.21 -9.39
C MET A 20 11.96 5.65 -9.92
N SER A 21 11.47 5.03 -11.00
CA SER A 21 10.06 5.11 -11.39
C SER A 21 9.19 4.21 -10.49
N TRP A 22 7.87 4.45 -10.48
CA TRP A 22 6.91 3.73 -9.60
C TRP A 22 6.80 2.22 -9.87
N ASP A 23 7.32 1.75 -11.00
CA ASP A 23 7.29 0.36 -11.45
C ASP A 23 8.62 -0.37 -11.29
N GLN A 24 9.67 0.32 -10.84
CA GLN A 24 11.03 -0.20 -10.72
C GLN A 24 11.43 -0.48 -9.28
N PHE A 25 12.25 -1.50 -9.09
CA PHE A 25 12.86 -1.85 -7.82
C PHE A 25 14.39 -1.86 -7.94
N LEU A 26 15.04 -1.51 -6.85
CA LEU A 26 16.47 -1.70 -6.66
C LEU A 26 16.69 -2.85 -5.69
N LEU A 27 17.56 -3.78 -6.04
CA LEU A 27 18.09 -4.80 -5.15
C LEU A 27 19.52 -4.41 -4.80
N ARG A 28 19.77 -4.16 -3.52
CA ARG A 28 21.12 -4.18 -2.98
C ARG A 28 21.41 -5.59 -2.48
N ARG A 29 22.38 -6.25 -3.11
CA ARG A 29 22.87 -7.57 -2.73
C ARG A 29 24.28 -7.48 -2.16
N ARG A 30 24.50 -8.10 -1.01
CA ARG A 30 25.80 -8.26 -0.38
C ARG A 30 26.48 -9.54 -0.85
N PHE A 31 27.75 -9.44 -1.26
CA PHE A 31 28.62 -10.55 -1.60
C PHE A 31 29.72 -10.77 -0.54
N GLY A 32 30.04 -9.74 0.25
CA GLY A 32 31.01 -9.79 1.35
C GLY A 32 30.80 -8.63 2.34
N PRO A 33 31.60 -8.50 3.41
CA PRO A 33 31.43 -7.45 4.42
C PRO A 33 31.51 -6.00 3.88
N SER A 34 32.16 -5.81 2.73
CA SER A 34 32.29 -4.52 2.04
C SER A 34 32.02 -4.63 0.53
N ASP A 35 31.52 -5.78 0.06
CA ASP A 35 31.28 -6.03 -1.36
C ASP A 35 29.78 -6.12 -1.61
N TYR A 36 29.28 -5.21 -2.44
CA TYR A 36 27.87 -4.99 -2.70
C TYR A 36 27.64 -4.77 -4.19
N GLY A 37 26.58 -5.36 -4.72
CA GLY A 37 26.02 -5.02 -6.02
C GLY A 37 24.67 -4.34 -5.86
N LEU A 38 24.45 -3.28 -6.63
CA LEU A 38 23.13 -2.67 -6.78
C LEU A 38 22.57 -3.06 -8.14
N TYR A 39 21.35 -3.58 -8.15
CA TYR A 39 20.71 -4.07 -9.35
C TYR A 39 19.34 -3.44 -9.53
N GLN A 40 18.99 -3.12 -10.77
CA GLN A 40 17.67 -2.60 -11.12
C GLN A 40 16.88 -3.65 -11.90
N GLY A 41 15.59 -3.76 -11.59
CA GLY A 41 14.70 -4.74 -12.23
C GLY A 41 13.23 -4.43 -12.04
N ASP A 42 12.42 -5.20 -12.76
CA ASP A 42 10.97 -5.22 -12.57
C ASP A 42 10.63 -5.89 -11.23
N THR A 43 9.36 -5.87 -10.86
CA THR A 43 8.88 -6.68 -9.74
C THR A 43 8.40 -8.04 -10.20
N ASN A 44 8.57 -9.04 -9.33
CA ASN A 44 7.69 -10.19 -9.31
C ASN A 44 6.84 -10.15 -8.04
N PRO A 45 5.53 -9.89 -8.16
CA PRO A 45 4.58 -9.91 -7.05
C PRO A 45 4.71 -11.14 -6.15
N ALA A 46 5.00 -12.32 -6.72
CA ALA A 46 5.13 -13.56 -5.95
C ALA A 46 6.33 -13.57 -4.98
N THR A 47 7.34 -12.73 -5.23
CA THR A 47 8.47 -12.56 -4.31
C THR A 47 8.08 -11.72 -3.09
N PHE A 48 7.13 -10.79 -3.22
CA PHE A 48 6.77 -9.86 -2.15
C PHE A 48 5.94 -10.48 -1.03
N SER A 49 5.25 -11.60 -1.28
CA SER A 49 4.48 -12.28 -0.24
C SER A 49 5.35 -12.80 0.92
N LEU A 50 6.66 -12.96 0.69
CA LEU A 50 7.63 -13.39 1.70
C LEU A 50 8.46 -12.23 2.27
N LEU A 51 8.27 -11.01 1.75
CA LEU A 51 9.04 -9.86 2.16
C LEU A 51 8.31 -9.07 3.23
N SER A 52 9.03 -8.78 4.29
CA SER A 52 8.65 -7.80 5.29
C SER A 52 8.95 -6.40 4.78
N VAL A 53 8.00 -5.48 4.99
CA VAL A 53 8.05 -4.14 4.38
C VAL A 53 8.23 -3.09 5.45
N PHE A 54 9.09 -2.12 5.18
CA PHE A 54 9.47 -1.07 6.11
C PHE A 54 9.36 0.28 5.41
N ARG A 55 8.90 1.29 6.15
CA ARG A 55 8.86 2.66 5.66
C ARG A 55 10.07 3.44 6.17
N PRO A 56 10.78 4.21 5.32
CA PRO A 56 11.77 5.18 5.76
C PRO A 56 11.19 6.15 6.81
N PRO A 57 11.99 6.64 7.77
CA PRO A 57 11.57 7.67 8.72
C PRO A 57 11.12 8.95 8.00
N CYS A 58 10.33 9.77 8.71
CA CYS A 58 9.88 11.06 8.19
C CYS A 58 11.07 11.92 7.74
N GLY A 59 10.98 12.52 6.55
CA GLY A 59 12.05 13.35 5.98
C GLY A 59 13.16 12.59 5.28
N LYS A 60 13.13 11.24 5.28
CA LYS A 60 14.03 10.40 4.52
C LYS A 60 13.28 9.69 3.39
N THR A 61 14.00 9.39 2.33
CA THR A 61 13.57 8.63 1.16
C THR A 61 14.29 7.28 1.13
N THR A 62 13.85 6.35 0.30
CA THR A 62 14.56 5.06 0.14
C THR A 62 15.97 5.24 -0.42
N ASN A 63 16.24 6.29 -1.20
CA ASN A 63 17.57 6.61 -1.71
C ASN A 63 18.58 6.84 -0.59
N ASP A 64 18.15 7.45 0.52
CA ASP A 64 19.02 7.67 1.69
C ASP A 64 19.49 6.36 2.34
N PHE A 65 18.82 5.24 2.05
CA PHE A 65 19.08 3.94 2.65
C PHE A 65 19.82 2.96 1.75
N ILE A 66 20.04 3.27 0.47
CA ILE A 66 20.65 2.32 -0.47
C ILE A 66 22.04 1.87 0.00
N ALA A 67 22.82 2.78 0.57
CA ALA A 67 24.16 2.48 1.10
C ALA A 67 24.17 2.02 2.58
N ILE A 68 23.02 2.06 3.27
CA ILE A 68 22.93 1.81 4.71
C ILE A 68 22.90 0.30 4.99
N LYS A 69 23.78 -0.18 5.87
CA LYS A 69 23.75 -1.57 6.37
C LYS A 69 22.56 -1.79 7.30
N PHE A 70 21.85 -2.89 7.09
CA PHE A 70 20.67 -3.29 7.86
C PHE A 70 20.95 -4.58 8.63
N TYR A 71 20.47 -4.63 9.86
CA TYR A 71 20.69 -5.75 10.76
C TYR A 71 19.38 -6.19 11.40
N ARG A 72 19.25 -7.49 11.67
CA ARG A 72 18.13 -8.05 12.46
C ARG A 72 18.23 -7.72 13.96
N ARG A 73 19.43 -7.33 14.42
CA ARG A 73 19.76 -6.89 15.78
C ARG A 73 20.89 -5.87 15.72
N LYS A 74 21.01 -4.98 16.70
CA LYS A 74 22.13 -4.00 16.76
C LYS A 74 23.48 -4.73 16.67
N SER A 75 24.31 -4.39 15.69
CA SER A 75 25.64 -4.96 15.52
C SER A 75 26.54 -4.11 14.63
N ILE A 76 27.79 -3.90 15.04
CA ILE A 76 28.82 -3.26 14.19
C ILE A 76 29.49 -4.26 13.23
N ASN A 77 29.22 -5.57 13.37
CA ASN A 77 29.84 -6.58 12.52
C ASN A 77 29.22 -6.56 11.12
N SER A 78 29.98 -6.08 10.15
CA SER A 78 29.55 -5.97 8.76
C SER A 78 29.16 -7.30 8.11
N ASN A 79 29.64 -8.44 8.63
CA ASN A 79 29.23 -9.76 8.14
C ASN A 79 27.78 -10.12 8.48
N LEU A 80 27.16 -9.41 9.42
CA LEU A 80 25.77 -9.61 9.84
C LEU A 80 24.77 -8.71 9.10
N ASP A 81 25.24 -7.92 8.13
CA ASP A 81 24.35 -7.15 7.27
C ASP A 81 23.47 -8.08 6.42
N ILE A 82 22.23 -7.65 6.19
CA ILE A 82 21.25 -8.40 5.42
C ILE A 82 21.70 -8.49 3.97
N THR A 83 21.71 -9.74 3.48
CA THR A 83 22.23 -10.07 2.15
C THR A 83 21.46 -9.38 1.04
N ASP A 84 20.14 -9.54 1.00
CA ASP A 84 19.28 -8.97 -0.04
C ASP A 84 18.33 -7.95 0.59
N VAL A 85 18.44 -6.70 0.15
CA VAL A 85 17.54 -5.61 0.53
C VAL A 85 16.97 -5.00 -0.74
N TYR A 86 15.64 -4.97 -0.84
CA TYR A 86 14.96 -4.38 -1.97
C TYR A 86 14.44 -3.00 -1.60
N PHE A 87 14.41 -2.11 -2.57
CA PHE A 87 13.93 -0.75 -2.45
C PHE A 87 12.99 -0.46 -3.60
N ASP A 88 11.91 0.24 -3.31
CA ASP A 88 11.18 1.01 -4.31
C ASP A 88 11.24 2.50 -3.96
N LYS A 89 10.37 3.33 -4.53
CA LYS A 89 10.30 4.76 -4.23
C LYS A 89 10.00 5.10 -2.75
N ASN A 90 9.25 4.27 -2.05
CA ASN A 90 8.64 4.55 -0.74
C ASN A 90 8.99 3.54 0.36
N TYR A 91 9.43 2.33 0.02
CA TYR A 91 9.59 1.23 0.97
C TYR A 91 10.89 0.47 0.80
N ILE A 92 11.30 -0.12 1.91
CA ILE A 92 12.43 -1.04 2.05
C ILE A 92 11.84 -2.43 2.32
N TYR A 93 12.38 -3.46 1.67
CA TYR A 93 11.90 -4.83 1.79
C TYR A 93 13.03 -5.75 2.14
N VAL A 94 12.78 -6.66 3.08
CA VAL A 94 13.71 -7.70 3.50
C VAL A 94 12.95 -8.97 3.80
N GLU A 95 13.59 -10.11 3.60
CA GLU A 95 12.96 -11.40 3.86
C GLU A 95 12.81 -11.66 5.38
N ASN A 96 11.61 -12.05 5.81
CA ASN A 96 11.33 -12.60 7.14
C ASN A 96 11.85 -11.76 8.32
N ALA A 97 11.65 -10.44 8.34
CA ALA A 97 12.10 -9.58 9.44
C ALA A 97 10.95 -8.75 10.01
N THR A 98 10.72 -8.80 11.33
CA THR A 98 9.73 -7.92 11.97
C THR A 98 10.30 -6.54 12.31
N ARG A 99 11.64 -6.45 12.42
CA ARG A 99 12.39 -5.24 12.78
C ARG A 99 13.69 -5.17 12.02
N LEU A 100 14.10 -3.95 11.68
CA LEU A 100 15.42 -3.65 11.15
C LEU A 100 16.13 -2.65 12.05
N PHE A 101 17.44 -2.82 12.18
CA PHE A 101 18.34 -1.87 12.83
C PHE A 101 19.32 -1.34 11.80
N TYR A 102 19.59 -0.05 11.87
CA TYR A 102 20.64 0.59 11.07
C TYR A 102 21.34 1.64 11.92
N HIS A 103 22.55 2.02 11.50
CA HIS A 103 23.39 2.96 12.21
C HIS A 103 23.85 4.07 11.26
N GLU A 104 23.54 5.32 11.60
CA GLU A 104 24.15 6.50 10.99
C GLU A 104 25.16 7.08 11.98
N THR A 105 24.69 7.96 12.88
CA THR A 105 25.42 8.45 14.06
C THR A 105 25.07 7.69 15.33
N GLU A 106 23.84 7.17 15.39
CA GLU A 106 23.33 6.34 16.47
C GLU A 106 22.52 5.16 15.91
N TRP A 107 22.10 4.25 16.79
CA TRP A 107 21.29 3.09 16.42
C TRP A 107 19.82 3.47 16.26
N HIS A 108 19.31 3.32 15.04
CA HIS A 108 17.91 3.49 14.72
C HIS A 108 17.21 2.13 14.50
N ARG A 109 15.88 2.14 14.54
CA ARG A 109 15.03 0.96 14.35
C ARG A 109 13.89 1.27 13.40
N LEU A 110 13.63 0.37 12.46
CA LEU A 110 12.42 0.35 11.64
C LEU A 110 11.55 -0.83 12.07
N GLU A 111 10.24 -0.58 12.17
CA GLU A 111 9.25 -1.63 12.40
C GLU A 111 8.64 -2.07 11.07
N MET A 112 8.37 -3.35 10.95
CA MET A 112 7.63 -3.89 9.81
C MET A 112 6.24 -3.24 9.76
N LEU A 113 5.79 -2.90 8.56
CA LEU A 113 4.43 -2.47 8.32
C LEU A 113 3.50 -3.66 8.53
N GLY A 114 2.46 -3.47 9.36
CA GLY A 114 1.46 -4.51 9.62
C GLY A 114 0.59 -4.88 8.40
N SER A 115 0.75 -4.18 7.29
CA SER A 115 0.10 -4.49 6.01
C SER A 115 1.13 -4.55 4.90
N ALA A 116 1.16 -5.68 4.19
CA ALA A 116 1.96 -5.82 2.98
C ALA A 116 1.46 -4.85 1.90
N PRO A 117 2.35 -4.20 1.13
CA PRO A 117 1.96 -3.36 0.01
C PRO A 117 1.24 -4.21 -1.03
N LEU A 118 0.32 -3.57 -1.75
CA LEU A 118 -0.47 -4.19 -2.78
C LEU A 118 -0.17 -3.56 -4.14
N GLY A 119 -0.33 -4.35 -5.19
CA GLY A 119 -0.25 -3.93 -6.58
C GLY A 119 -1.61 -3.50 -7.11
N LEU A 120 -1.66 -2.45 -7.91
CA LEU A 120 -2.87 -1.90 -8.52
C LEU A 120 -2.59 -1.55 -9.98
N THR A 121 -3.23 -2.25 -10.92
CA THR A 121 -3.20 -1.91 -12.34
C THR A 121 -4.48 -1.20 -12.74
N ILE A 122 -4.36 -0.02 -13.35
CA ILE A 122 -5.49 0.79 -13.81
C ILE A 122 -5.40 0.90 -15.34
N ARG A 123 -6.42 0.39 -16.02
CA ARG A 123 -6.59 0.47 -17.48
C ARG A 123 -7.82 1.30 -17.79
N SER A 124 -7.89 1.84 -19.00
CA SER A 124 -9.11 2.51 -19.47
C SER A 124 -9.39 2.28 -20.94
N ILE A 125 -10.66 2.47 -21.29
CA ILE A 125 -11.16 2.44 -22.67
C ILE A 125 -11.93 3.75 -22.90
N PRO A 126 -11.46 4.62 -23.82
CA PRO A 126 -10.18 4.54 -24.55
C PRO A 126 -8.95 4.70 -23.63
N SER A 127 -7.80 4.18 -24.07
CA SER A 127 -6.50 4.28 -23.36
C SER A 127 -5.95 5.71 -23.30
N ASP A 128 -4.80 5.93 -22.65
CA ASP A 128 -4.17 7.26 -22.47
C ASP A 128 -5.11 8.26 -21.76
N ALA A 129 -5.90 7.76 -20.82
CA ALA A 129 -6.68 8.59 -19.89
C ALA A 129 -5.85 8.97 -18.67
N VAL A 130 -5.97 10.21 -18.21
CA VAL A 130 -5.33 10.72 -16.99
C VAL A 130 -5.93 10.05 -15.76
N VAL A 131 -5.07 9.63 -14.84
CA VAL A 131 -5.43 9.00 -13.57
C VAL A 131 -5.05 9.91 -12.41
N THR A 132 -6.03 10.17 -11.55
CA THR A 132 -5.84 10.84 -10.25
C THR A 132 -6.26 9.85 -9.17
N MET A 133 -5.45 9.68 -8.14
CA MET A 133 -5.73 8.79 -7.02
C MET A 133 -5.61 9.56 -5.72
N GLN A 134 -6.62 9.47 -4.85
CA GLN A 134 -6.72 10.26 -3.62
C GLN A 134 -6.54 11.78 -3.85
N GLY A 135 -6.95 12.28 -5.01
CA GLY A 135 -6.82 13.70 -5.38
C GLY A 135 -5.47 14.08 -6.00
N GLU A 136 -4.47 13.19 -6.00
CA GLU A 136 -3.16 13.44 -6.59
C GLU A 136 -3.01 12.82 -7.98
N ALA A 137 -2.40 13.55 -8.92
CA ALA A 137 -2.15 13.04 -10.26
C ALA A 137 -1.10 11.92 -10.22
N GLN A 138 -1.42 10.76 -10.80
CA GLN A 138 -0.54 9.58 -10.79
C GLN A 138 0.07 9.28 -12.16
N GLY A 139 -0.56 9.75 -13.24
CA GLY A 139 -0.09 9.53 -14.62
C GLY A 139 -1.23 9.26 -15.58
N LYS A 140 -1.00 8.38 -16.56
CA LYS A 140 -1.99 7.98 -17.55
C LYS A 140 -2.11 6.46 -17.65
N THR A 141 -3.27 5.98 -18.12
CA THR A 141 -3.52 4.55 -18.34
C THR A 141 -2.85 4.00 -19.62
N PRO A 142 -2.37 2.75 -19.61
CA PRO A 142 -2.33 1.83 -18.48
C PRO A 142 -1.32 2.28 -17.41
N LEU A 143 -1.73 2.26 -16.16
CA LEU A 143 -0.93 2.66 -15.01
C LEU A 143 -0.77 1.47 -14.06
N ILE A 144 0.45 1.17 -13.64
CA ILE A 144 0.74 0.12 -12.66
C ILE A 144 1.32 0.80 -11.42
N ILE A 145 0.65 0.65 -10.28
CA ILE A 145 1.09 1.13 -8.97
C ILE A 145 1.41 -0.11 -8.14
N ARG A 146 2.69 -0.37 -7.88
CA ARG A 146 3.09 -1.64 -7.26
C ARG A 146 3.06 -1.63 -5.73
N THR A 147 2.96 -0.44 -5.14
CA THR A 147 3.33 -0.19 -3.74
C THR A 147 2.28 0.69 -3.09
N PHE A 148 1.07 0.16 -2.95
CA PHE A 148 -0.04 0.87 -2.31
C PHE A 148 -0.35 0.24 -0.95
N THR A 149 -0.56 1.07 0.08
CA THR A 149 -0.74 0.57 1.46
C THR A 149 -2.03 1.04 2.10
N GLN A 150 -2.84 1.83 1.39
CA GLN A 150 -4.15 2.20 1.92
C GLN A 150 -5.13 1.05 1.65
N PRO A 151 -6.10 0.82 2.54
CA PRO A 151 -7.06 -0.28 2.40
C PRO A 151 -8.15 0.02 1.35
N PHE A 152 -8.10 1.18 0.71
CA PHE A 152 -8.98 1.54 -0.39
C PHE A 152 -8.28 2.56 -1.31
N ALA A 153 -8.73 2.64 -2.57
CA ALA A 153 -8.33 3.70 -3.49
C ALA A 153 -9.56 4.43 -4.04
N ALA A 154 -9.54 5.76 -3.95
CA ALA A 154 -10.45 6.64 -4.69
C ALA A 154 -9.76 7.08 -5.98
N ILE A 155 -10.19 6.50 -7.11
CA ILE A 155 -9.57 6.68 -8.42
C ILE A 155 -10.49 7.52 -9.29
N GLN A 156 -9.95 8.58 -9.89
CA GLN A 156 -10.61 9.31 -10.97
C GLN A 156 -9.87 9.08 -12.27
N VAL A 157 -10.61 8.76 -13.33
CA VAL A 157 -10.08 8.57 -14.68
C VAL A 157 -10.77 9.54 -15.62
N ALA A 158 -9.98 10.32 -16.36
CA ALA A 158 -10.49 11.36 -17.25
C ALA A 158 -9.76 11.37 -18.59
N LYS A 159 -10.51 11.59 -19.68
CA LYS A 159 -9.95 11.82 -21.02
C LYS A 159 -10.75 12.88 -21.75
N SER A 160 -10.08 13.75 -22.50
CA SER A 160 -10.75 14.78 -23.31
C SER A 160 -11.73 14.15 -24.30
N GLY A 161 -12.93 14.72 -24.40
CA GLY A 161 -14.03 14.18 -25.23
C GLY A 161 -14.85 13.05 -24.57
N PHE A 162 -14.51 12.65 -23.34
CA PHE A 162 -15.18 11.58 -22.61
C PHE A 162 -15.66 12.05 -21.23
N CYS A 163 -16.69 11.39 -20.70
CA CYS A 163 -17.15 11.60 -19.35
C CYS A 163 -16.14 11.05 -18.35
N ARG A 164 -15.78 11.86 -17.35
CA ARG A 164 -14.94 11.41 -16.22
C ARG A 164 -15.64 10.28 -15.46
N ARG A 165 -14.86 9.31 -15.00
CA ARG A 165 -15.30 8.25 -14.10
C ARG A 165 -14.64 8.37 -12.74
N SER A 166 -15.38 8.04 -11.68
CA SER A 166 -14.86 7.89 -10.32
C SER A 166 -15.12 6.48 -9.82
N VAL A 167 -14.08 5.80 -9.38
CA VAL A 167 -14.12 4.42 -8.88
C VAL A 167 -13.58 4.40 -7.46
N PHE A 168 -14.39 3.92 -6.52
CA PHE A 168 -13.96 3.53 -5.20
C PHE A 168 -13.72 2.03 -5.19
N THR A 169 -12.55 1.60 -4.72
CA THR A 169 -12.19 0.19 -4.70
C THR A 169 -11.57 -0.18 -3.36
N PRO A 170 -12.13 -1.14 -2.61
CA PRO A 170 -11.46 -1.69 -1.44
C PRO A 170 -10.21 -2.45 -1.89
N LEU A 171 -9.19 -2.50 -1.06
CA LEU A 171 -7.93 -3.13 -1.40
C LEU A 171 -7.43 -3.96 -0.23
N SER A 172 -7.01 -5.18 -0.53
CA SER A 172 -6.46 -6.09 0.47
C SER A 172 -4.93 -5.97 0.45
N PRO A 173 -4.28 -5.76 1.61
CA PRO A 173 -2.83 -5.81 1.73
C PRO A 173 -2.24 -7.07 1.08
N GLY A 174 -1.08 -6.93 0.43
CA GLY A 174 -0.37 -8.05 -0.23
C GLY A 174 -1.04 -8.61 -1.48
N SER A 175 -2.20 -8.09 -1.89
CA SER A 175 -2.88 -8.54 -3.12
C SER A 175 -2.44 -7.73 -4.34
N SER A 176 -2.77 -8.21 -5.54
CA SER A 176 -2.74 -7.40 -6.76
C SER A 176 -4.16 -7.23 -7.29
N ARG A 177 -4.54 -6.01 -7.66
CA ARG A 177 -5.87 -5.69 -8.19
C ARG A 177 -5.78 -5.03 -9.55
N ASP A 178 -6.55 -5.54 -10.50
CA ASP A 178 -6.67 -4.96 -11.84
C ASP A 178 -8.03 -4.29 -12.01
N ILE A 179 -8.03 -3.05 -12.48
CA ILE A 179 -9.21 -2.22 -12.68
C ILE A 179 -9.23 -1.73 -14.11
N THR A 180 -10.33 -1.98 -14.82
CA THR A 180 -10.56 -1.43 -16.16
C THR A 180 -11.73 -0.45 -16.11
N VAL A 181 -11.48 0.79 -16.53
CA VAL A 181 -12.48 1.86 -16.52
C VAL A 181 -12.92 2.21 -17.93
N VAL A 182 -14.20 2.00 -18.24
CA VAL A 182 -14.78 2.40 -19.53
C VAL A 182 -15.34 3.82 -19.41
N LEU A 183 -14.80 4.73 -20.23
CA LEU A 183 -15.21 6.13 -20.30
C LEU A 183 -16.24 6.31 -21.42
N PRO A 184 -17.49 6.71 -21.11
CA PRO A 184 -18.48 7.04 -22.13
C PRO A 184 -18.08 8.30 -22.90
N LYS A 185 -18.38 8.35 -24.21
CA LYS A 185 -18.22 9.58 -24.99
C LYS A 185 -19.12 10.67 -24.42
N LYS A 186 -18.60 11.90 -24.30
CA LYS A 186 -19.36 13.03 -23.76
C LYS A 186 -20.43 13.48 -24.76
N ASN A 187 -21.67 13.57 -24.28
CA ASN A 187 -22.80 14.24 -24.94
C ASN A 187 -23.69 14.86 -23.85
N ASP A 188 -24.65 15.72 -24.23
CA ASP A 188 -25.38 16.61 -23.31
C ASP A 188 -26.05 15.91 -22.11
N ASN A 189 -26.49 14.65 -22.27
CA ASN A 189 -27.16 13.89 -21.20
C ASN A 189 -26.28 12.82 -20.53
N THR A 190 -25.15 12.44 -21.12
CA THR A 190 -24.36 11.30 -20.62
C THR A 190 -23.58 11.64 -19.35
N GLU A 191 -23.14 12.89 -19.16
CA GLU A 191 -22.29 13.26 -18.02
C GLU A 191 -23.02 13.15 -16.67
N ASN A 192 -24.24 13.72 -16.57
CA ASN A 192 -25.04 13.66 -15.35
C ASN A 192 -25.43 12.21 -15.00
N ARG A 193 -25.87 11.43 -15.99
CA ARG A 193 -26.21 10.01 -15.79
C ARG A 193 -25.01 9.20 -15.34
N THR A 194 -23.84 9.43 -15.95
CA THR A 194 -22.58 8.77 -15.60
C THR A 194 -22.20 9.08 -14.16
N ARG A 195 -22.28 10.35 -13.74
CA ARG A 195 -21.96 10.79 -12.39
C ARG A 195 -22.88 10.17 -11.34
N THR A 196 -24.19 10.11 -11.60
CA THR A 196 -25.15 9.47 -10.68
C THR A 196 -24.88 7.98 -10.55
N LEU A 197 -24.58 7.29 -11.66
CA LEU A 197 -24.26 5.86 -11.65
C LEU A 197 -22.95 5.56 -10.90
N ASP A 198 -21.91 6.38 -11.09
CA ASP A 198 -20.65 6.24 -10.36
C ASP A 198 -20.86 6.45 -8.87
N LYS A 199 -21.65 7.46 -8.48
CA LYS A 199 -21.99 7.69 -7.08
C LYS A 199 -22.70 6.47 -6.47
N ALA A 200 -23.68 5.89 -7.16
CA ALA A 200 -24.38 4.70 -6.69
C ALA A 200 -23.42 3.50 -6.52
N ARG A 201 -22.59 3.22 -7.54
CA ARG A 201 -21.59 2.13 -7.47
C ARG A 201 -20.58 2.30 -6.34
N ASN A 202 -20.08 3.52 -6.16
CA ASN A 202 -19.13 3.82 -5.10
C ASN A 202 -19.77 3.71 -3.71
N LEU A 203 -21.05 4.06 -3.57
CA LEU A 203 -21.79 3.84 -2.32
C LEU A 203 -21.99 2.35 -2.03
N CYS A 204 -22.31 1.53 -3.04
CA CYS A 204 -22.40 0.07 -2.88
C CYS A 204 -21.06 -0.53 -2.46
N ALA A 205 -19.97 -0.20 -3.16
CA ALA A 205 -18.63 -0.69 -2.82
C ALA A 205 -18.17 -0.25 -1.42
N LEU A 206 -18.57 0.95 -0.98
CA LEU A 206 -18.30 1.43 0.37
C LEU A 206 -19.10 0.64 1.42
N ALA A 207 -20.37 0.31 1.14
CA ALA A 207 -21.20 -0.50 2.03
C ALA A 207 -20.61 -1.92 2.20
N GLU A 208 -20.24 -2.58 1.09
CA GLU A 208 -19.58 -3.89 1.13
C GLU A 208 -18.28 -3.87 1.95
N TYR A 209 -17.50 -2.79 1.84
CA TYR A 209 -16.28 -2.63 2.63
C TYR A 209 -16.56 -2.42 4.12
N ILE A 210 -17.62 -1.67 4.48
CA ILE A 210 -18.05 -1.50 5.87
C ILE A 210 -18.47 -2.85 6.47
N ASP A 211 -19.21 -3.67 5.72
CA ASP A 211 -19.63 -5.01 6.18
C ASP A 211 -18.42 -5.92 6.44
N GLN A 212 -17.39 -5.86 5.58
CA GLN A 212 -16.13 -6.59 5.79
C GLN A 212 -15.39 -6.16 7.08
N ILE A 213 -15.38 -4.84 7.36
CA ILE A 213 -14.80 -4.32 8.61
C ILE A 213 -15.57 -4.86 9.82
N GLN A 214 -16.91 -4.84 9.76
CA GLN A 214 -17.75 -5.31 10.85
C GLN A 214 -17.55 -6.81 11.13
N ASP A 215 -17.47 -7.65 10.10
CA ASP A 215 -17.16 -9.08 10.22
C ASP A 215 -15.77 -9.32 10.84
N THR A 216 -14.77 -8.54 10.41
CA THR A 216 -13.41 -8.61 10.98
C THR A 216 -13.41 -8.24 12.47
N LEU A 217 -14.09 -7.16 12.85
CA LEU A 217 -14.23 -6.75 14.24
C LEU A 217 -14.97 -7.79 15.09
N HIS A 218 -15.98 -8.46 14.51
CA HIS A 218 -16.70 -9.53 15.18
C HIS A 218 -15.81 -10.74 15.46
N LYS A 219 -14.99 -11.17 14.48
CA LYS A 219 -14.00 -12.26 14.64
C LYS A 219 -12.96 -11.92 15.71
N ILE A 220 -12.44 -10.70 15.69
CA ILE A 220 -11.49 -10.22 16.70
C ILE A 220 -12.11 -10.30 18.09
N ARG A 221 -13.33 -9.81 18.27
CA ARG A 221 -14.05 -9.87 19.54
C ARG A 221 -14.23 -11.31 20.01
N HIS A 222 -14.64 -12.21 19.13
CA HIS A 222 -14.80 -13.62 19.44
C HIS A 222 -13.49 -14.29 19.87
N SER A 223 -12.36 -13.98 19.21
CA SER A 223 -11.03 -14.47 19.61
C SER A 223 -10.65 -13.99 21.00
N ILE A 224 -10.88 -12.70 21.30
CA ILE A 224 -10.64 -12.14 22.64
C ILE A 224 -11.47 -12.90 23.69
N ASP A 225 -12.76 -13.12 23.44
CA ASP A 225 -13.66 -13.78 24.39
C ASP A 225 -13.26 -15.26 24.63
N GLN A 226 -12.65 -15.92 23.64
CA GLN A 226 -12.13 -17.29 23.78
C GLN A 226 -10.76 -17.35 24.49
N ASP A 227 -9.85 -16.40 24.21
CA ASP A 227 -8.46 -16.43 24.70
C ASP A 227 -8.29 -15.82 26.11
N ILE A 228 -9.26 -15.01 26.58
CA ILE A 228 -9.29 -14.49 27.97
C ILE A 228 -9.33 -15.62 29.02
N GLY A 229 -9.63 -16.86 28.62
CA GLY A 229 -9.51 -18.04 29.48
C GLY A 229 -8.07 -18.48 29.82
N GLU A 230 -7.07 -18.16 28.99
CA GLU A 230 -5.70 -18.66 29.18
C GLU A 230 -4.57 -17.63 29.00
N TRP A 231 -4.74 -16.52 28.26
CA TRP A 231 -3.67 -15.53 28.03
C TRP A 231 -4.18 -14.08 28.20
N GLY A 232 -3.46 -13.29 29.00
CA GLY A 232 -3.87 -11.93 29.39
C GLY A 232 -4.11 -10.98 28.20
N ILE A 233 -5.06 -10.05 28.41
CA ILE A 233 -5.60 -9.01 27.50
C ILE A 233 -4.53 -8.27 26.66
N GLU A 234 -3.30 -8.18 27.16
CA GLU A 234 -2.19 -7.45 26.53
C GLU A 234 -1.71 -8.09 25.21
N SER A 235 -1.71 -9.43 25.11
CA SER A 235 -1.32 -10.12 23.87
C SER A 235 -2.36 -9.96 22.77
N ALA A 236 -3.65 -10.02 23.11
CA ALA A 236 -4.74 -9.84 22.14
C ALA A 236 -4.77 -8.41 21.58
N LEU A 237 -4.57 -7.40 22.43
CA LEU A 237 -4.50 -6.00 22.00
C LEU A 237 -3.31 -5.72 21.08
N LEU A 238 -2.15 -6.36 21.31
CA LEU A 238 -0.97 -6.19 20.46
C LEU A 238 -1.17 -6.79 19.05
N THR A 239 -1.87 -7.91 18.92
CA THR A 239 -2.23 -8.50 17.62
C THR A 239 -3.15 -7.58 16.83
N ILE A 240 -4.20 -7.06 17.46
CA ILE A 240 -5.18 -6.15 16.84
C ILE A 240 -4.53 -4.82 16.44
N LEU A 241 -3.67 -4.27 17.30
CA LEU A 241 -2.92 -3.05 17.01
C LEU A 241 -1.91 -3.24 15.88
N HIS A 242 -1.41 -4.46 15.67
CA HIS A 242 -0.50 -4.76 14.57
C HIS A 242 -1.24 -4.80 13.23
N GLU A 243 -2.46 -5.34 13.17
CA GLU A 243 -3.24 -5.49 11.94
C GLU A 243 -3.86 -4.17 11.42
N HIS A 244 -4.16 -3.21 12.31
CA HIS A 244 -4.98 -2.04 11.94
C HIS A 244 -4.31 -0.66 12.10
N LYS A 245 -2.98 -0.61 12.27
CA LYS A 245 -2.21 0.64 12.53
C LYS A 245 -2.20 1.70 11.41
N SER A 246 -2.89 1.51 10.29
CA SER A 246 -2.90 2.44 9.17
C SER A 246 -4.02 3.51 9.21
N PHE A 247 -4.90 3.49 10.22
CA PHE A 247 -5.99 4.48 10.33
C PHE A 247 -5.62 5.63 11.31
N LYS A 248 -5.24 6.79 10.77
CA LYS A 248 -5.21 8.05 11.54
C LYS A 248 -6.44 8.89 11.15
N PRO A 249 -7.43 9.09 12.02
CA PRO A 249 -8.56 9.96 11.72
C PRO A 249 -8.13 11.42 11.85
N SER A 250 -7.83 12.08 10.73
CA SER A 250 -7.85 13.53 10.67
C SER A 250 -9.27 13.99 10.29
N ASP A 251 -9.87 14.81 11.16
CA ASP A 251 -11.13 15.55 11.02
C ASP A 251 -12.44 14.88 11.47
N GLU A 252 -12.54 14.65 12.78
CA GLU A 252 -13.75 14.18 13.48
C GLU A 252 -15.02 15.03 13.27
N LYS A 253 -14.91 16.30 12.86
CA LYS A 253 -16.08 17.20 12.81
C LYS A 253 -17.01 17.00 11.61
N LYS A 254 -16.58 16.35 10.52
CA LYS A 254 -17.43 16.13 9.34
C LYS A 254 -18.20 14.79 9.36
N GLN A 255 -17.70 13.77 10.07
CA GLN A 255 -18.32 12.45 10.13
C GLN A 255 -19.55 12.35 11.05
N TYR A 256 -19.69 13.22 12.05
CA TYR A 256 -20.87 13.23 12.91
C TYR A 256 -22.18 13.55 12.17
N ARG A 257 -22.11 14.25 11.03
CA ARG A 257 -23.31 14.53 10.22
C ARG A 257 -23.79 13.31 9.42
N SER A 258 -22.88 12.45 8.94
CA SER A 258 -23.27 11.23 8.20
C SER A 258 -23.80 10.13 9.12
N LEU A 259 -23.33 10.06 10.37
CA LEU A 259 -23.82 9.08 11.35
C LEU A 259 -25.29 9.30 11.72
N LYS A 260 -25.73 10.57 11.87
CA LYS A 260 -27.14 10.90 12.09
C LYS A 260 -28.02 10.49 10.91
N THR A 261 -27.56 10.72 9.68
CA THR A 261 -28.31 10.32 8.47
C THR A 261 -28.44 8.80 8.37
N TRP A 262 -27.39 8.05 8.74
CA TRP A 262 -27.41 6.58 8.74
C TRP A 262 -28.34 6.01 9.84
N GLN A 263 -28.33 6.58 11.04
CA GLN A 263 -29.25 6.21 12.12
C GLN A 263 -30.72 6.48 11.75
N THR A 264 -31.00 7.55 11.00
CA THR A 264 -32.36 7.83 10.49
C THR A 264 -32.80 6.80 9.44
N VAL A 265 -31.91 6.39 8.54
CA VAL A 265 -32.22 5.38 7.51
C VAL A 265 -32.49 4.01 8.13
N ASN A 266 -31.69 3.57 9.10
CA ASN A 266 -31.93 2.29 9.78
C ASN A 266 -33.21 2.28 10.62
N ARG A 267 -33.59 3.41 11.21
CA ARG A 267 -34.85 3.53 11.98
C ARG A 267 -36.10 3.50 11.08
N LEU A 268 -35.96 3.90 9.82
CA LEU A 268 -37.04 3.80 8.83
C LEU A 268 -37.13 2.39 8.24
N ALA A 269 -36.00 1.70 8.07
CA ALA A 269 -35.97 0.32 7.57
C ALA A 269 -36.46 -0.71 8.59
N SER A 270 -36.36 -0.44 9.89
CA SER A 270 -36.83 -1.32 10.97
C SER A 270 -38.34 -1.24 11.26
N ASN A 271 -39.06 -0.35 10.57
CA ASN A 271 -40.50 -0.12 10.74
C ASN A 271 -41.33 -0.55 9.50
N VAL A 272 -40.73 -1.34 8.60
CA VAL A 272 -41.39 -2.02 7.47
C VAL A 272 -41.22 -3.52 7.70
#